data_AF-A0A1V5VU29-F1
#
_entry.id   AF-A0A1V5VU29-F1
#
_cell.length_a   1.000
_cell.length_b   1.000
_cell.length_c   1.000
_cell.angle_alpha   90.00
_cell.angle_beta   90.00
_cell.angle_gamma   90.00
#
_symmetry.space_group_name_H-M   'P 1'
#
loop_
_entity.id
_entity.type
_entity.pdbx_description
1 polymer ?
#
loop_
_entity_poly.entity_id
_entity_poly.type
_entity_poly.pdbx_seq_one_letter_code
_entity_poly.pdbx_strand_id
1 'polypeptide(L)'
;MKKGKIITLSITMIAFIFIVTSKAMYSSSIIDKIKINKEDIPEGFVYGQIPGFAKNLLKSNPWIFDQEAIQKMTARIYPGGEASKVSTIHMTILAKEKNPFRDDIVCYIMLFKDKKAAGEEIAKLSEYVGYNRDRSILMEKENIAIYLFVDDISNFKYIKEISETLQKRLDSI
;
A
#
# COMPACT_ATOMS: atom_id res chain seq x y z
N MET A 1 34.79 -38.48 38.03
CA MET A 1 33.67 -38.15 37.11
C MET A 1 33.18 -36.73 37.39
N LYS A 2 33.43 -35.81 36.46
CA LYS A 2 33.20 -34.36 36.61
C LYS A 2 31.71 -34.04 36.43
N LYS A 3 30.94 -34.05 37.53
CA LYS A 3 29.51 -33.68 37.58
C LYS A 3 29.24 -32.17 37.34
N GLY A 4 30.28 -31.37 37.08
CA GLY A 4 30.17 -29.91 36.94
C GLY A 4 30.03 -29.37 35.51
N LYS A 5 29.94 -30.21 34.47
CA LYS A 5 29.89 -29.74 33.06
C LYS A 5 28.57 -29.96 32.32
N ILE A 6 27.56 -30.58 32.96
CA ILE A 6 26.28 -30.88 32.30
C ILE A 6 25.24 -29.76 32.54
N ILE A 7 25.40 -28.94 33.58
CA ILE A 7 24.42 -27.90 33.92
C ILE A 7 24.57 -26.65 33.03
N THR A 8 25.77 -26.40 32.49
CA THR A 8 26.03 -25.21 31.66
C THR A 8 25.52 -25.33 30.22
N LEU A 9 25.22 -26.55 29.75
CA LEU A 9 24.69 -26.81 28.41
C LEU A 9 23.16 -26.61 28.33
N SER A 10 22.45 -26.80 29.45
CA SER A 10 20.99 -26.63 29.50
C SER A 10 20.55 -25.16 29.64
N ILE A 11 21.42 -24.28 30.14
CA ILE A 11 21.13 -22.84 30.28
C ILE A 11 21.33 -22.09 28.96
N THR A 12 22.22 -22.59 28.08
CA THR A 12 22.41 -21.99 26.74
C THR A 12 21.29 -22.32 25.76
N MET A 13 20.55 -23.41 25.96
CA MET A 13 19.43 -23.80 25.10
C MET A 13 18.14 -23.00 25.40
N ILE A 14 18.01 -22.41 26.59
CA ILE A 14 16.87 -21.56 26.96
C ILE A 14 17.03 -20.12 26.43
N ALA A 15 18.25 -19.68 26.12
CA ALA A 15 18.51 -18.36 25.52
C ALA A 15 18.13 -18.26 24.03
N PHE A 16 17.75 -19.37 23.38
CA PHE A 16 17.30 -19.39 21.98
C PHE A 16 15.78 -19.22 21.82
N ILE A 17 15.04 -19.01 22.92
CA ILE A 17 13.70 -18.45 22.84
C ILE A 17 13.84 -16.93 22.64
N PHE A 18 14.48 -16.53 21.53
CA PHE A 18 14.13 -15.27 20.91
C PHE A 18 12.66 -15.42 20.52
N ILE A 19 11.78 -14.98 21.43
CA ILE A 19 10.43 -14.61 21.09
C ILE A 19 10.61 -13.45 20.12
N VAL A 20 10.78 -13.78 18.84
CA VAL A 20 10.47 -12.85 17.76
C VAL A 20 8.98 -12.63 17.95
N THR A 21 8.64 -11.59 18.69
CA THR A 21 7.30 -11.03 18.72
C THR A 21 7.05 -10.49 17.32
N SER A 22 6.78 -11.38 16.36
CA SER A 22 6.22 -10.98 15.09
C SER A 22 4.87 -10.39 15.44
N LYS A 23 4.78 -9.06 15.49
CA LYS A 23 3.49 -8.40 15.43
C LYS A 23 2.70 -9.07 14.31
N ALA A 24 1.47 -9.46 14.62
CA ALA A 24 0.57 -9.99 13.61
C ALA A 24 0.44 -8.92 12.51
N MET A 25 0.80 -9.30 11.28
CA MET A 25 0.76 -8.35 10.16
C MET A 25 -0.68 -7.95 9.85
N TYR A 26 -0.84 -6.77 9.26
CA TYR A 26 -2.15 -6.28 8.93
C TYR A 26 -2.80 -7.15 7.85
N SER A 27 -4.11 -7.38 8.02
CA SER A 27 -4.97 -8.08 7.05
C SER A 27 -5.76 -7.06 6.21
N SER A 28 -6.49 -7.54 5.20
CA SER A 28 -7.31 -6.68 4.32
C SER A 28 -8.30 -5.79 5.05
N SER A 29 -8.75 -6.16 6.26
CA SER A 29 -9.64 -5.33 7.08
C SER A 29 -9.04 -3.99 7.49
N ILE A 30 -7.71 -3.83 7.46
CA ILE A 30 -7.06 -2.55 7.76
C ILE A 30 -7.39 -1.49 6.71
N ILE A 31 -7.65 -1.90 5.46
CA ILE A 31 -7.90 -1.01 4.32
C ILE A 31 -9.10 -0.12 4.60
N ASP A 32 -10.16 -0.66 5.24
CA ASP A 32 -11.35 0.12 5.56
C ASP A 32 -11.09 1.26 6.55
N LYS A 33 -10.01 1.18 7.34
CA LYS A 33 -9.59 2.24 8.27
C LYS A 33 -8.73 3.33 7.63
N ILE A 34 -8.06 3.01 6.52
CA ILE A 34 -7.07 3.90 5.89
C ILE A 34 -7.46 4.37 4.49
N LYS A 35 -8.50 3.82 3.87
CA LYS A 35 -8.95 4.25 2.53
C LYS A 35 -9.44 5.70 2.55
N ILE A 36 -9.41 6.32 1.36
CA ILE A 36 -10.00 7.64 1.12
C ILE A 36 -11.51 7.52 1.35
N ASN A 37 -12.04 8.41 2.18
CA ASN A 37 -13.47 8.57 2.44
C ASN A 37 -13.99 9.79 1.67
N LYS A 38 -15.31 9.99 1.68
CA LYS A 38 -15.94 11.09 0.94
C LYS A 38 -15.48 12.46 1.43
N GLU A 39 -15.18 12.56 2.72
CA GLU A 39 -14.75 13.79 3.38
C GLU A 39 -13.31 14.18 3.01
N ASP A 40 -12.54 13.25 2.45
CA ASP A 40 -11.16 13.48 2.00
C ASP A 40 -11.08 13.93 0.54
N ILE A 41 -12.22 13.91 -0.19
CA ILE A 41 -12.26 14.26 -1.61
C ILE A 41 -12.17 15.78 -1.75
N PRO A 42 -11.17 16.32 -2.47
CA PRO A 42 -11.04 17.75 -2.67
C PRO A 42 -12.23 18.35 -3.44
N GLU A 43 -12.51 19.62 -3.22
CA GLU A 43 -13.56 20.33 -3.94
C GLU A 43 -13.32 20.28 -5.48
N GLY A 44 -14.39 20.01 -6.23
CA GLY A 44 -14.35 19.86 -7.69
C GLY A 44 -13.87 18.47 -8.17
N PHE A 45 -13.60 17.55 -7.25
CA PHE A 45 -13.30 16.15 -7.55
C PHE A 45 -14.44 15.23 -7.11
N VAL A 46 -14.55 14.11 -7.80
CA VAL A 46 -15.45 12.99 -7.49
C VAL A 46 -14.72 11.67 -7.66
N TYR A 47 -15.31 10.59 -7.18
CA TYR A 47 -14.85 9.25 -7.59
C TYR A 47 -14.92 9.13 -9.11
N GLY A 48 -13.78 8.84 -9.73
CA GLY A 48 -13.68 8.60 -11.16
C GLY A 48 -14.55 7.43 -11.61
N GLN A 49 -15.06 7.51 -12.83
CA GLN A 49 -15.82 6.47 -13.49
C GLN A 49 -14.89 5.58 -14.30
N ILE A 50 -15.01 4.26 -14.13
CA ILE A 50 -14.22 3.32 -14.91
C ILE A 50 -14.73 3.28 -16.37
N PRO A 51 -13.89 3.61 -17.36
CA PRO A 51 -14.29 3.58 -18.77
C PRO A 51 -14.54 2.14 -19.24
N GLY A 52 -15.41 1.99 -20.24
CA GLY A 52 -15.88 0.68 -20.71
C GLY A 52 -14.77 -0.33 -21.03
N PHE A 53 -13.69 0.13 -21.67
CA PHE A 53 -12.55 -0.73 -22.03
C PHE A 53 -11.80 -1.29 -20.82
N ALA A 54 -11.85 -0.61 -19.67
CA ALA A 54 -11.15 -1.00 -18.45
C ALA A 54 -12.01 -1.87 -17.51
N LYS A 55 -13.34 -1.94 -17.72
CA LYS A 55 -14.27 -2.66 -16.83
C LYS A 55 -14.00 -4.16 -16.70
N ASN A 56 -13.37 -4.76 -17.70
CA ASN A 56 -12.97 -6.17 -17.66
C ASN A 56 -11.87 -6.42 -16.62
N LEU A 57 -11.12 -5.39 -16.25
CA LEU A 57 -10.03 -5.47 -15.28
C LEU A 57 -10.35 -4.74 -13.97
N LEU A 58 -11.00 -3.57 -14.05
CA LEU A 58 -11.34 -2.72 -12.92
C LEU A 58 -12.87 -2.69 -12.76
N LYS A 59 -13.41 -3.38 -11.75
CA LYS A 59 -14.86 -3.60 -11.65
C LYS A 59 -15.64 -2.39 -11.15
N SER A 60 -15.04 -1.61 -10.25
CA SER A 60 -15.65 -0.42 -9.65
C SER A 60 -14.60 0.62 -9.27
N ASN A 61 -15.05 1.74 -8.71
CA ASN A 61 -14.19 2.70 -8.05
C ASN A 61 -14.93 3.33 -6.85
N PRO A 62 -14.37 3.28 -5.64
CA PRO A 62 -13.18 2.52 -5.22
C PRO A 62 -13.32 1.00 -5.44
N TRP A 63 -12.21 0.27 -5.47
CA TRP A 63 -12.23 -1.18 -5.66
C TRP A 63 -11.04 -1.90 -5.02
N ILE A 64 -11.30 -3.12 -4.52
CA ILE A 64 -10.27 -4.05 -4.06
C ILE A 64 -10.01 -5.06 -5.18
N PHE A 65 -8.76 -5.16 -5.61
CA PHE A 65 -8.37 -6.02 -6.72
C PHE A 65 -8.59 -7.49 -6.38
N ASP A 66 -9.12 -8.23 -7.34
CA ASP A 66 -9.05 -9.68 -7.32
C ASP A 66 -7.68 -10.17 -7.80
N GLN A 67 -7.46 -11.49 -7.73
CA GLN A 67 -6.17 -12.08 -8.05
C GLN A 67 -5.74 -11.83 -9.51
N GLU A 68 -6.69 -11.80 -10.44
CA GLU A 68 -6.41 -11.51 -11.85
C GLU A 68 -5.95 -10.06 -12.03
N ALA A 69 -6.64 -9.11 -11.37
CA ALA A 69 -6.25 -7.71 -11.38
C ALA A 69 -4.88 -7.47 -10.73
N ILE A 70 -4.57 -8.13 -9.61
CA ILE A 70 -3.25 -8.07 -8.98
C ILE A 70 -2.18 -8.53 -9.98
N GLN A 71 -2.37 -9.71 -10.59
CA GLN A 71 -1.41 -10.25 -11.57
C GLN A 71 -1.14 -9.32 -12.75
N LYS A 72 -2.17 -8.65 -13.26
CA LYS A 72 -2.06 -7.76 -14.43
C LYS A 72 -1.58 -6.35 -14.08
N MET A 73 -1.89 -5.86 -12.89
CA MET A 73 -1.69 -4.45 -12.54
C MET A 73 -0.44 -4.19 -11.71
N THR A 74 0.07 -5.12 -10.90
CA THR A 74 1.19 -4.82 -10.00
C THR A 74 2.40 -4.21 -10.73
N ALA A 75 2.86 -4.83 -11.81
CA ALA A 75 3.99 -4.31 -12.60
C ALA A 75 3.64 -3.06 -13.45
N ARG A 76 2.35 -2.73 -13.59
CA ARG A 76 1.87 -1.50 -14.25
C ARG A 76 1.78 -0.32 -13.29
N ILE A 77 1.60 -0.58 -11.99
CA ILE A 77 1.54 0.45 -10.95
C ILE A 77 2.95 0.98 -10.67
N TYR A 78 3.94 0.09 -10.57
CA TYR A 78 5.34 0.45 -10.40
C TYR A 78 6.27 -0.54 -11.13
N PRO A 79 7.41 -0.07 -11.69
CA PRO A 79 8.36 -0.92 -12.38
C PRO A 79 8.89 -2.06 -11.51
N GLY A 80 8.94 -3.27 -12.08
CA GLY A 80 9.49 -4.44 -11.40
C GLY A 80 8.61 -5.02 -10.28
N GLY A 81 7.36 -4.54 -10.15
CA GLY A 81 6.44 -5.04 -9.14
C GLY A 81 6.06 -6.52 -9.33
N GLU A 82 6.13 -7.29 -8.24
CA GLU A 82 5.91 -8.73 -8.24
C GLU A 82 4.57 -9.09 -7.58
N ALA A 83 3.58 -9.45 -8.42
CA ALA A 83 2.24 -9.82 -7.96
C ALA A 83 2.23 -10.97 -6.95
N SER A 84 3.22 -11.87 -7.00
CA SER A 84 3.36 -12.99 -6.07
C SER A 84 3.64 -12.57 -4.62
N LYS A 85 4.08 -11.32 -4.38
CA LYS A 85 4.39 -10.76 -3.07
C LYS A 85 3.25 -9.91 -2.49
N VAL A 86 2.30 -9.55 -3.34
CA VAL A 86 1.14 -8.75 -2.97
C VAL A 86 0.03 -9.67 -2.44
N SER A 87 -0.55 -9.27 -1.31
CA SER A 87 -1.73 -9.92 -0.73
C SER A 87 -3.01 -9.33 -1.31
N THR A 88 -3.11 -8.00 -1.33
CA THR A 88 -4.23 -7.30 -1.96
C THR A 88 -3.84 -5.85 -2.31
N ILE A 89 -4.59 -5.24 -3.22
CA ILE A 89 -4.47 -3.84 -3.61
C ILE A 89 -5.87 -3.23 -3.57
N HIS A 90 -6.02 -2.13 -2.84
CA HIS A 90 -7.18 -1.26 -2.96
C HIS A 90 -6.83 -0.04 -3.79
N MET A 91 -7.71 0.31 -4.72
CA MET A 91 -7.57 1.44 -5.62
C MET A 91 -8.70 2.43 -5.38
N THR A 92 -8.34 3.71 -5.31
CA THR A 92 -9.27 4.84 -5.43
C THR A 92 -8.78 5.77 -6.53
N ILE A 93 -9.65 6.10 -7.47
CA ILE A 93 -9.42 7.10 -8.52
C ILE A 93 -10.29 8.31 -8.22
N LEU A 94 -9.71 9.51 -8.19
CA LEU A 94 -10.47 10.76 -8.18
C LEU A 94 -10.29 11.46 -9.52
N ALA A 95 -11.39 12.01 -10.01
CA ALA A 95 -11.45 12.72 -11.27
C ALA A 95 -12.13 14.07 -11.07
N LYS A 96 -11.76 15.06 -11.87
CA LYS A 96 -12.48 16.34 -11.89
C LYS A 96 -13.93 16.10 -12.34
N GLU A 97 -14.89 16.74 -11.69
CA GLU A 97 -16.33 16.57 -11.98
C GLU A 97 -16.67 16.75 -13.46
N LYS A 98 -16.01 17.70 -14.13
CA LYS A 98 -16.19 17.98 -15.55
C LYS A 98 -15.81 16.81 -16.46
N ASN A 99 -14.87 15.97 -16.05
CA ASN A 99 -14.31 14.87 -16.84
C ASN A 99 -14.17 13.60 -15.98
N PRO A 100 -15.27 12.93 -15.61
CA PRO A 100 -15.25 11.89 -14.58
C PRO A 100 -14.53 10.61 -15.02
N PHE A 101 -14.23 10.42 -16.30
CA PHE A 101 -13.52 9.23 -16.81
C PHE A 101 -11.99 9.33 -16.77
N ARG A 102 -11.43 10.45 -16.30
CA ARG A 102 -9.98 10.61 -16.11
C ARG A 102 -9.52 10.02 -14.78
N ASP A 103 -8.22 9.83 -14.67
CA ASP A 103 -7.48 9.42 -13.49
C ASP A 103 -6.61 10.57 -12.95
N ASP A 104 -7.23 11.72 -12.66
CA ASP A 104 -6.53 12.94 -12.26
C ASP A 104 -5.71 12.75 -10.95
N ILE A 105 -6.23 11.95 -10.01
CA ILE A 105 -5.56 11.52 -8.79
C ILE A 105 -5.81 10.03 -8.59
N VAL A 106 -4.78 9.27 -8.24
CA VAL A 106 -4.91 7.84 -7.95
C VAL A 106 -4.24 7.50 -6.64
N CYS A 107 -4.92 6.69 -5.84
CA CYS A 107 -4.44 6.14 -4.58
C CYS A 107 -4.46 4.61 -4.64
N TYR A 108 -3.31 4.00 -4.39
CA TYR A 108 -3.18 2.57 -4.16
C TYR A 108 -2.80 2.30 -2.72
N ILE A 109 -3.57 1.44 -2.05
CA ILE A 109 -3.23 0.87 -0.75
C ILE A 109 -2.87 -0.59 -0.99
N MET A 110 -1.60 -0.92 -0.83
CA MET A 110 -1.03 -2.23 -1.09
C MET A 110 -0.72 -2.92 0.23
N LEU A 111 -1.21 -4.14 0.39
CA LEU A 111 -0.83 -5.05 1.46
C LEU A 111 0.08 -6.13 0.90
N PHE A 112 1.23 -6.31 1.51
CA PHE A 112 2.18 -7.38 1.16
C PHE A 112 1.98 -8.60 2.05
N LYS A 113 2.32 -9.77 1.53
CA LYS A 113 2.11 -11.07 2.19
C LYS A 113 2.87 -11.19 3.51
N ASP A 114 4.10 -10.69 3.52
CA ASP A 114 4.95 -10.70 4.69
C ASP A 114 5.89 -9.48 4.72
N LYS A 115 6.64 -9.31 5.81
CA LYS A 115 7.59 -8.20 6.01
C LYS A 115 8.74 -8.22 5.00
N LYS A 116 9.17 -9.40 4.55
CA LYS A 116 10.24 -9.53 3.56
C LYS A 116 9.74 -9.06 2.20
N ALA A 117 8.58 -9.58 1.77
CA ALA A 117 7.87 -9.14 0.58
C ALA A 117 7.61 -7.62 0.62
N ALA A 118 7.18 -7.08 1.76
CA ALA A 118 6.99 -5.65 1.95
C ALA A 118 8.29 -4.87 1.71
N GLY A 119 9.38 -5.23 2.38
CA GLY A 119 10.66 -4.53 2.24
C GLY A 119 11.19 -4.53 0.79
N GLU A 120 11.06 -5.65 0.09
CA GLU A 120 11.48 -5.76 -1.31
C GLU A 120 10.64 -4.90 -2.26
N GLU A 121 9.31 -4.91 -2.13
CA GLU A 121 8.43 -4.15 -3.02
C GLU A 121 8.38 -2.66 -2.68
N ILE A 122 8.44 -2.30 -1.39
CA ILE A 122 8.50 -0.91 -0.93
C ILE A 122 9.79 -0.24 -1.41
N ALA A 123 10.92 -0.94 -1.44
CA ALA A 123 12.16 -0.38 -1.98
C ALA A 123 12.01 0.02 -3.45
N LYS A 124 11.36 -0.81 -4.28
CA LYS A 124 11.07 -0.51 -5.69
C LYS A 124 10.12 0.68 -5.84
N LEU A 125 9.06 0.71 -5.02
CA LEU A 125 8.13 1.85 -4.97
C LEU A 125 8.83 3.14 -4.57
N SER A 126 9.67 3.10 -3.55
CA SER A 126 10.43 4.25 -3.05
C SER A 126 11.40 4.79 -4.10
N GLU A 127 12.09 3.92 -4.83
CA GLU A 127 12.90 4.30 -5.97
C GLU A 127 12.05 4.98 -7.06
N TYR A 128 10.93 4.37 -7.44
CA TYR A 128 10.04 4.90 -8.48
C TYR A 128 9.44 6.27 -8.10
N VAL A 129 8.94 6.42 -6.88
CA VAL A 129 8.47 7.70 -6.31
C VAL A 129 9.62 8.70 -6.25
N GLY A 130 10.83 8.23 -5.95
CA GLY A 130 12.06 9.01 -5.94
C GLY A 130 12.36 9.69 -7.28
N TYR A 131 11.98 9.08 -8.40
CA TYR A 131 12.06 9.69 -9.74
C TYR A 131 10.85 10.59 -10.08
N ASN A 132 9.72 10.40 -9.41
CA ASN A 132 8.44 11.08 -9.68
C ASN A 132 7.99 11.98 -8.51
N ARG A 133 8.94 12.60 -7.80
CA ARG A 133 8.66 13.35 -6.55
C ARG A 133 7.78 14.58 -6.72
N ASP A 134 7.69 15.11 -7.94
CA ASP A 134 6.85 16.25 -8.30
C ASP A 134 5.36 15.90 -8.40
N ARG A 135 5.04 14.60 -8.48
CA ARG A 135 3.70 14.10 -8.76
C ARG A 135 3.27 12.91 -7.91
N SER A 136 4.11 12.44 -7.00
CA SER A 136 3.82 11.22 -6.22
C SER A 136 4.30 11.29 -4.77
N ILE A 137 3.59 10.55 -3.91
CA ILE A 137 3.86 10.42 -2.49
C ILE A 137 3.72 8.95 -2.10
N LEU A 138 4.65 8.44 -1.30
CA LEU A 138 4.62 7.10 -0.72
C LEU A 138 4.61 7.21 0.80
N MET A 139 3.71 6.48 1.43
CA MET A 139 3.66 6.26 2.89
C MET A 139 3.74 4.76 3.15
N GLU A 140 4.41 4.35 4.22
CA GLU A 140 4.62 2.95 4.55
C GLU A 140 4.47 2.69 6.04
N LYS A 141 3.95 1.50 6.38
CA LYS A 141 3.93 0.99 7.75
C LYS A 141 3.83 -0.53 7.75
N GLU A 142 4.82 -1.19 8.34
CA GLU A 142 4.91 -2.65 8.43
C GLU A 142 4.79 -3.34 7.05
N ASN A 143 3.65 -3.97 6.74
CA ASN A 143 3.39 -4.63 5.45
C ASN A 143 2.44 -3.83 4.54
N ILE A 144 2.24 -2.54 4.82
CA ILE A 144 1.38 -1.64 4.06
C ILE A 144 2.23 -0.61 3.31
N ALA A 145 1.89 -0.36 2.05
CA ALA A 145 2.30 0.82 1.30
C ALA A 145 1.06 1.57 0.78
N ILE A 146 1.03 2.88 0.99
CA ILE A 146 0.04 3.78 0.40
C ILE A 146 0.77 4.65 -0.63
N TYR A 147 0.45 4.44 -1.90
CA TYR A 147 1.05 5.15 -3.03
C TYR A 147 0.02 6.07 -3.67
N LEU A 148 0.28 7.37 -3.62
CA LEU A 148 -0.53 8.43 -4.22
C LEU A 148 0.22 9.03 -5.40
N PHE A 149 -0.48 9.29 -6.51
CA PHE A 149 0.07 10.08 -7.60
C PHE A 149 -0.99 10.90 -8.32
N VAL A 150 -0.53 11.89 -9.07
CA VAL A 150 -1.36 12.75 -9.93
C VAL A 150 -0.90 12.68 -11.38
N ASP A 151 -1.85 12.81 -12.30
CA ASP A 151 -1.56 12.96 -13.74
C ASP A 151 -0.96 14.35 -14.06
N ASP A 152 -1.48 15.39 -13.39
CA ASP A 152 -1.06 16.79 -13.56
C ASP A 152 -0.44 17.32 -12.25
N ILE A 153 0.79 17.85 -12.34
CA ILE A 153 1.54 18.42 -11.20
C ILE A 153 0.75 19.54 -10.50
N SER A 154 -0.13 20.26 -11.21
CA SER A 154 -1.00 21.28 -10.60
C SER A 154 -1.95 20.71 -9.55
N ASN A 155 -2.25 19.40 -9.61
CA ASN A 155 -3.06 18.69 -8.62
C ASN A 155 -2.22 18.19 -7.42
N PHE A 156 -0.88 18.33 -7.41
CA PHE A 156 -0.02 17.76 -6.37
C PHE A 156 -0.37 18.23 -4.96
N LYS A 157 -0.80 19.50 -4.81
CA LYS A 157 -1.27 20.04 -3.53
C LYS A 157 -2.38 19.20 -2.89
N TYR A 158 -3.27 18.63 -3.70
CA TYR A 158 -4.38 17.82 -3.21
C TYR A 158 -3.90 16.47 -2.65
N ILE A 159 -2.96 15.80 -3.32
CA ILE A 159 -2.41 14.54 -2.79
C ILE A 159 -1.56 14.77 -1.54
N LYS A 160 -0.96 15.96 -1.38
CA LYS A 160 -0.27 16.32 -0.14
C LYS A 160 -1.26 16.38 1.03
N GLU A 161 -2.37 17.10 0.90
CA GLU A 161 -3.42 17.19 1.92
C GLU A 161 -4.04 15.81 2.24
N ILE A 162 -4.34 15.02 1.21
CA ILE A 162 -4.81 13.64 1.37
C ILE A 162 -3.77 12.82 2.12
N SER A 163 -2.49 12.90 1.75
CA SER A 163 -1.42 12.13 2.38
C SER A 163 -1.27 12.44 3.87
N GLU A 164 -1.44 13.71 4.29
CA GLU A 164 -1.38 14.07 5.71
C GLU A 164 -2.53 13.42 6.51
N THR A 165 -3.72 13.34 5.91
CA THR A 165 -4.87 12.66 6.51
C THR A 165 -4.66 11.15 6.58
N LEU A 166 -4.18 10.54 5.48
CA LEU A 166 -3.90 9.10 5.43
C LEU A 166 -2.77 8.70 6.36
N GLN A 167 -1.72 9.51 6.48
CA GLN A 167 -0.62 9.29 7.41
C GLN A 167 -1.12 9.29 8.87
N LYS A 168 -2.00 10.23 9.25
CA LYS A 168 -2.60 10.22 10.60
C LYS A 168 -3.39 8.94 10.87
N ARG A 169 -4.18 8.47 9.89
CA ARG A 169 -4.90 7.18 10.00
C ARG A 169 -3.93 6.02 10.12
N LEU A 170 -2.88 6.01 9.30
CA LEU A 170 -1.82 5.00 9.33
C LEU A 170 -1.05 5.00 10.64
N ASP A 171 -0.82 6.14 11.28
CA ASP A 171 -0.15 6.22 12.57
C ASP A 171 -1.05 5.75 13.73
N SER A 172 -2.37 5.91 13.58
CA SER A 172 -3.37 5.52 14.60
C SER A 172 -3.69 4.03 14.68
N ILE A 173 -3.24 3.22 13.71
CA ILE A 173 -3.41 1.75 13.70
C ILE A 173 -2.27 1.02 14.40
#